data_AF-A0A2D8FQ99-F1
#
_entry.id   AF-A0A2D8FQ99-F1
#
_cell.length_a   1.000
_cell.length_b   1.000
_cell.length_c   1.000
_cell.angle_alpha   90.00
_cell.angle_beta   90.00
_cell.angle_gamma   90.00
#
_symmetry.space_group_name_H-M   'P 1'
#
loop_
_entity.id
_entity.type
_entity.pdbx_description
1 polymer ?
#
loop_
_entity_poly.entity_id
_entity_poly.type
_entity_poly.pdbx_seq_one_letter_code
_entity_poly.pdbx_strand_id
1 'polypeptide(L)'
;MGIRAIPSSGGVEAAIQRASQAVGVDYDFLVKTARRESALNPSAKAPTSSAAGLFQFIEQTWLATVKQHGAQHGYGQYADLIHRGADGRWRVEGSARNVVLDLRFDPHAASTMAAELTASNAAYLR
;
A
#
# COMPACT_ATOMS: atom_id res chain seq x y z
N MET A 1 -16.31 -18.99 -12.79
CA MET A 1 -15.01 -18.61 -13.39
C MET A 1 -14.99 -17.09 -13.52
N GLY A 2 -14.42 -16.38 -12.56
CA GLY A 2 -14.28 -14.93 -12.62
C GLY A 2 -12.93 -14.58 -13.22
N ILE A 3 -12.91 -14.09 -14.46
CA ILE A 3 -11.74 -13.46 -15.06
C ILE A 3 -11.41 -12.21 -14.23
N ARG A 4 -10.51 -12.34 -13.25
CA ARG A 4 -9.90 -11.19 -12.60
C ARG A 4 -9.02 -10.55 -13.67
N ALA A 5 -9.48 -9.44 -14.24
CA ALA A 5 -8.67 -8.65 -15.15
C ALA A 5 -7.37 -8.31 -14.41
N ILE A 6 -6.26 -8.91 -14.82
CA ILE A 6 -4.95 -8.49 -14.38
C ILE A 6 -4.83 -7.06 -14.93
N PRO A 7 -4.72 -6.03 -14.08
CA PRO A 7 -4.58 -4.68 -14.58
C PRO A 7 -3.39 -4.65 -15.52
N SER A 8 -3.57 -4.04 -16.69
CA SER A 8 -2.52 -3.94 -17.69
C SER A 8 -1.29 -3.29 -17.05
N SER A 9 -0.10 -3.77 -17.37
CA SER A 9 1.16 -3.28 -16.80
C SER A 9 1.29 -1.75 -16.89
N GLY A 10 0.71 -1.14 -17.93
CA GLY A 10 0.66 0.31 -18.09
C GLY A 10 -0.15 1.05 -17.03
N GLY A 11 -1.21 0.45 -16.46
CA GLY A 11 -1.96 1.03 -15.34
C GLY A 11 -1.17 1.03 -14.03
N VAL A 12 -0.40 -0.04 -13.80
CA VAL A 12 0.48 -0.17 -12.63
C VAL A 12 1.62 0.84 -12.68
N GLU A 13 2.33 0.92 -13.81
CA GLU A 13 3.45 1.85 -13.97
C GLU A 13 3.00 3.31 -13.85
N ALA A 14 1.85 3.68 -14.43
CA ALA A 14 1.28 5.01 -14.26
C ALA A 14 0.92 5.33 -12.79
N ALA A 15 0.45 4.33 -12.02
CA ALA A 15 0.18 4.51 -10.60
C ALA A 15 1.45 4.75 -9.79
N ILE A 16 2.51 4.00 -10.09
CA ILE A 16 3.84 4.18 -9.47
C ILE A 16 4.41 5.57 -9.81
N GLN A 17 4.28 6.00 -11.07
CA GLN A 17 4.75 7.31 -11.51
C GLN A 17 4.07 8.46 -10.77
N ARG A 18 2.73 8.39 -10.61
CA ARG A 18 1.99 9.41 -9.85
C ARG A 18 2.41 9.44 -8.38
N ALA A 19 2.57 8.27 -7.75
CA ALA A 19 3.02 8.19 -6.36
C ALA A 19 4.43 8.77 -6.17
N SER A 20 5.35 8.45 -7.08
CA SER A 20 6.70 9.01 -7.13
C SER A 20 6.68 10.53 -7.15
N GLN A 21 5.88 11.12 -8.05
CA GLN A 21 5.77 12.58 -8.18
C GLN A 21 5.08 13.23 -6.98
N ALA A 22 4.03 12.61 -6.44
CA ALA A 22 3.26 13.17 -5.33
C ALA A 22 4.05 13.22 -4.02
N VAL A 23 4.88 12.20 -3.76
CA VAL A 23 5.62 12.07 -2.49
C VAL A 23 7.09 12.49 -2.62
N GLY A 24 7.64 12.52 -3.84
CA GLY A 24 9.03 12.88 -4.10
C GLY A 24 10.02 11.72 -3.91
N VAL A 25 9.57 10.49 -4.09
CA VAL A 25 10.43 9.28 -4.08
C VAL A 25 10.78 8.90 -5.52
N ASP A 26 11.98 8.38 -5.73
CA ASP A 26 12.45 7.94 -7.05
C ASP A 26 11.53 6.86 -7.69
N TYR A 27 11.12 7.10 -8.93
CA TYR A 27 10.23 6.21 -9.68
C TYR A 27 10.85 4.83 -9.90
N ASP A 28 12.13 4.79 -10.34
CA ASP A 28 12.81 3.56 -10.66
C ASP A 28 12.99 2.67 -9.44
N PHE A 29 13.23 3.28 -8.27
CA PHE A 29 13.24 2.59 -6.99
C PHE A 29 11.90 1.89 -6.70
N LEU A 30 10.78 2.59 -6.87
CA LEU A 30 9.46 2.01 -6.63
C LEU A 30 9.13 0.90 -7.63
N VAL A 31 9.47 1.07 -8.92
CA VAL A 31 9.27 0.02 -9.94
C VAL A 31 10.11 -1.22 -9.64
N LYS A 32 11.40 -1.04 -9.29
CA LYS A 32 12.28 -2.16 -8.92
C LYS A 32 11.75 -2.91 -7.70
N THR A 33 11.26 -2.17 -6.70
CA THR A 33 10.65 -2.75 -5.50
C THR A 33 9.40 -3.55 -5.87
N ALA A 34 8.47 -2.96 -6.61
CA ALA A 34 7.24 -3.65 -7.04
C ALA A 34 7.52 -4.90 -7.90
N ARG A 35 8.53 -4.85 -8.78
CA ARG A 35 8.99 -6.03 -9.55
C ARG A 35 9.54 -7.12 -8.64
N ARG A 36 10.37 -6.75 -7.65
CA ARG A 36 10.95 -7.71 -6.70
C ARG A 36 9.88 -8.37 -5.82
N GLU A 37 8.93 -7.58 -5.31
CA GLU A 37 7.95 -8.06 -4.34
C GLU A 37 6.81 -8.86 -4.97
N SER A 38 6.35 -8.46 -6.16
CA SER A 38 5.15 -9.05 -6.77
C SER A 38 5.24 -9.33 -8.27
N ALA A 39 6.39 -9.09 -8.91
CA ALA A 39 6.51 -9.09 -10.37
C ALA A 39 5.51 -8.13 -11.04
N LEU A 40 5.25 -6.96 -10.43
CA LEU A 40 4.24 -5.97 -10.85
C LEU A 40 2.80 -6.51 -10.84
N ASN A 41 2.52 -7.56 -10.06
CA ASN A 41 1.17 -8.09 -9.91
C ASN A 41 0.48 -7.46 -8.69
N PRO A 42 -0.47 -6.53 -8.87
CA PRO A 42 -1.17 -5.93 -7.74
C PRO A 42 -2.16 -6.88 -7.07
N SER A 43 -2.42 -8.06 -7.64
CA SER A 43 -3.25 -9.10 -7.02
C SER A 43 -2.44 -10.15 -6.24
N ALA A 44 -1.11 -9.99 -6.16
CA ALA A 44 -0.23 -10.91 -5.47
C ALA A 44 -0.62 -11.08 -3.99
N LYS A 45 -0.49 -12.30 -3.49
CA LYS A 45 -0.75 -12.65 -2.09
C LYS A 45 0.25 -13.70 -1.65
N ALA A 46 0.94 -13.45 -0.54
CA ALA A 46 1.83 -14.43 0.04
C ALA A 46 1.03 -15.58 0.69
N PRO A 47 1.43 -16.85 0.49
CA PRO A 47 0.72 -17.99 1.07
C PRO A 47 0.97 -18.15 2.57
N THR A 48 2.08 -17.64 3.10
CA THR A 48 2.55 -17.86 4.47
C THR A 48 2.46 -16.64 5.36
N SER A 49 1.96 -15.51 4.86
CA SER A 49 1.90 -14.26 5.62
C SER A 49 0.72 -13.38 5.19
N SER A 50 0.53 -12.26 5.89
CA SER A 50 -0.47 -11.26 5.52
C SER A 50 -0.06 -10.39 4.33
N ALA A 51 1.16 -10.56 3.80
CA ALA A 51 1.70 -9.74 2.73
C ALA A 51 0.87 -9.86 1.45
N ALA A 52 0.47 -8.71 0.89
CA ALA A 52 -0.41 -8.66 -0.27
C ALA A 52 -0.16 -7.41 -1.12
N GLY A 53 -0.55 -7.50 -2.38
CA GLY A 53 -0.52 -6.39 -3.32
C GLY A 53 0.83 -6.14 -3.96
N LEU A 54 0.91 -5.03 -4.69
CA LEU A 54 2.04 -4.67 -5.54
C LEU A 54 3.38 -4.60 -4.79
N PHE A 55 3.34 -4.17 -3.54
CA PHE A 55 4.50 -3.99 -2.66
C PHE A 55 4.52 -4.98 -1.49
N GLN A 56 3.71 -6.05 -1.55
CA GLN A 56 3.66 -7.09 -0.52
C GLN A 56 3.53 -6.53 0.91
N PHE A 57 2.68 -5.53 1.10
CA PHE A 57 2.45 -4.91 2.40
C PHE A 57 1.90 -5.93 3.40
N ILE A 58 2.61 -6.15 4.50
CA ILE A 58 2.05 -6.84 5.67
C ILE A 58 1.02 -5.96 6.37
N GLU A 59 0.05 -6.58 7.02
CA GLU A 59 -1.11 -5.90 7.57
C GLU A 59 -0.77 -4.76 8.55
N GLN A 60 0.12 -4.99 9.52
CA GLN A 60 0.41 -3.96 10.52
C GLN A 60 1.12 -2.75 9.93
N THR A 61 2.07 -2.97 9.01
CA THR A 61 2.74 -1.89 8.29
C THR A 61 1.72 -1.13 7.43
N TRP A 62 0.84 -1.84 6.73
CA TRP A 62 -0.21 -1.21 5.93
C TRP A 62 -1.11 -0.30 6.75
N LEU A 63 -1.66 -0.81 7.85
CA LEU A 63 -2.56 -0.03 8.70
C LEU A 63 -1.84 1.18 9.31
N ALA A 64 -0.57 1.02 9.72
CA ALA A 64 0.23 2.14 10.21
C ALA A 64 0.41 3.22 9.14
N THR A 65 0.85 2.85 7.94
CA THR A 65 1.12 3.79 6.84
C THR A 65 -0.16 4.50 6.39
N VAL A 66 -1.28 3.78 6.22
CA VAL A 66 -2.58 4.40 5.89
C VAL A 66 -3.04 5.35 7.00
N LYS A 67 -2.88 4.96 8.28
CA LYS A 67 -3.25 5.84 9.39
C LYS A 67 -2.46 7.15 9.37
N GLN A 68 -1.16 7.07 9.10
CA GLN A 68 -0.26 8.22 9.16
C GLN A 68 -0.37 9.13 7.94
N HIS A 69 -0.49 8.56 6.74
CA HIS A 69 -0.36 9.30 5.48
C HIS A 69 -1.62 9.29 4.62
N GLY A 70 -2.57 8.40 4.88
CA GLY A 70 -3.73 8.18 4.02
C GLY A 70 -4.57 9.45 3.80
N ALA A 71 -4.76 10.28 4.83
CA ALA A 71 -5.52 11.52 4.72
C ALA A 71 -4.94 12.51 3.70
N GLN A 72 -3.61 12.57 3.57
CA GLN A 72 -2.92 13.48 2.64
C GLN A 72 -3.16 13.12 1.17
N HIS A 73 -3.56 11.86 0.92
CA HIS A 73 -3.72 11.29 -0.41
C HIS A 73 -5.17 10.89 -0.73
N GLY A 74 -6.14 11.44 0.00
CA GLY A 74 -7.57 11.16 -0.24
C GLY A 74 -8.09 9.85 0.38
N TYR A 75 -7.29 9.18 1.20
CA TYR A 75 -7.67 7.97 1.93
C TYR A 75 -8.05 8.24 3.40
N GLY A 76 -8.38 9.49 3.74
CA GLY A 76 -8.70 9.92 5.12
C GLY A 76 -9.83 9.11 5.76
N GLN A 77 -10.91 8.87 5.02
CA GLN A 77 -12.01 8.03 5.48
C GLN A 77 -11.59 6.61 5.89
N TYR A 78 -10.52 6.07 5.28
CA TYR A 78 -9.97 4.76 5.65
C TYR A 78 -9.03 4.87 6.84
N ALA A 79 -8.22 5.95 6.88
CA ALA A 79 -7.34 6.25 8.00
C ALA A 79 -8.11 6.46 9.32
N ASP A 80 -9.30 7.06 9.27
CA ASP A 80 -10.15 7.31 10.45
C ASP A 80 -10.69 6.03 11.07
N LEU A 81 -10.89 4.98 10.26
CA LEU A 81 -11.32 3.66 10.72
C LEU A 81 -10.20 2.89 11.46
N ILE A 82 -8.96 3.32 11.28
CA ILE A 82 -7.79 2.69 11.88
C ILE A 82 -7.53 3.31 13.25
N HIS A 83 -7.46 2.46 14.27
CA HIS A 83 -7.15 2.86 15.64
C HIS A 83 -6.10 1.94 16.24
N ARG A 84 -5.46 2.42 17.32
CA ARG A 84 -4.46 1.66 18.07
C ARG A 84 -5.12 1.03 19.28
N GLY A 85 -5.07 -0.30 19.39
CA GLY A 85 -5.65 -1.00 20.55
C GLY A 85 -4.73 -0.94 21.78
N ALA A 86 -5.21 -1.48 22.89
CA ALA A 86 -4.52 -1.44 24.19
C ALA A 86 -3.14 -2.13 24.19
N ASP A 87 -2.93 -3.12 23.30
CA ASP A 87 -1.65 -3.80 23.09
C ASP A 87 -0.70 -3.05 22.13
N GLY A 88 -1.06 -1.84 21.70
CA GLY A 88 -0.29 -1.01 20.80
C GLY A 88 -0.38 -1.38 19.32
N ARG A 89 -1.18 -2.39 18.95
CA ARG A 89 -1.36 -2.82 17.55
C ARG A 89 -2.43 -2.03 16.82
N TRP A 90 -2.24 -1.82 15.51
CA TRP A 90 -3.23 -1.18 14.65
C TRP A 90 -4.36 -2.14 14.29
N ARG A 91 -5.59 -1.64 14.35
CA ARG A 91 -6.84 -2.40 14.11
C ARG A 91 -7.86 -1.57 13.36
N VAL A 92 -8.78 -2.28 12.70
CA VAL A 92 -10.01 -1.76 12.12
C VAL A 92 -11.14 -2.69 12.58
N GLU A 93 -12.22 -2.13 13.08
CA GLU A 93 -13.34 -2.91 13.61
C GLU A 93 -14.27 -3.45 12.52
N GLY A 94 -14.86 -4.62 12.80
CA GLY A 94 -15.94 -5.19 12.02
C GLY A 94 -15.64 -5.40 10.53
N SER A 95 -16.66 -5.22 9.70
CA SER A 95 -16.61 -5.46 8.25
C SER A 95 -15.72 -4.46 7.49
N ALA A 96 -15.49 -3.28 8.08
CA ALA A 96 -14.66 -2.24 7.48
C ALA A 96 -13.19 -2.68 7.32
N ARG A 97 -12.74 -3.64 8.12
CA ARG A 97 -11.37 -4.17 8.07
C ARG A 97 -10.97 -4.66 6.68
N ASN A 98 -11.85 -5.40 6.01
CA ASN A 98 -11.53 -5.93 4.68
C ASN A 98 -11.40 -4.82 3.66
N VAL A 99 -12.25 -3.79 3.73
CA VAL A 99 -12.19 -2.63 2.83
C VAL A 99 -10.85 -1.93 2.96
N VAL A 100 -10.39 -1.65 4.18
CA VAL A 100 -9.10 -1.00 4.40
C VAL A 100 -7.93 -1.87 3.93
N LEU A 101 -8.00 -3.19 4.15
CA LEU A 101 -6.93 -4.12 3.76
C LEU A 101 -6.88 -4.40 2.26
N ASP A 102 -8.02 -4.35 1.58
CA ASP A 102 -8.13 -4.63 0.15
C ASP A 102 -7.59 -3.48 -0.71
N LEU A 103 -7.46 -2.27 -0.15
CA LEU A 103 -6.73 -1.18 -0.79
C LEU A 103 -5.27 -1.52 -1.11
N ARG A 104 -4.67 -2.55 -0.49
CA ARG A 104 -3.36 -3.07 -0.89
C ARG A 104 -3.34 -3.61 -2.33
N PHE A 105 -4.49 -4.04 -2.85
CA PHE A 105 -4.63 -4.52 -4.22
C PHE A 105 -4.93 -3.40 -5.22
N ASP A 106 -5.17 -2.17 -4.75
CA ASP A 106 -5.34 -1.00 -5.60
C ASP A 106 -3.95 -0.41 -5.95
N PRO A 107 -3.57 -0.34 -7.24
CA PRO A 107 -2.24 0.15 -7.62
C PRO A 107 -1.96 1.59 -7.19
N HIS A 108 -2.97 2.46 -7.12
CA HIS A 108 -2.80 3.85 -6.70
C HIS A 108 -2.55 3.96 -5.21
N ALA A 109 -3.40 3.31 -4.40
CA ALA A 109 -3.25 3.31 -2.95
C ALA A 109 -1.93 2.64 -2.54
N ALA A 110 -1.65 1.46 -3.09
CA ALA A 110 -0.44 0.71 -2.77
C ALA A 110 0.84 1.47 -3.14
N SER A 111 0.90 2.07 -4.34
CA SER A 111 2.05 2.87 -4.77
C SER A 111 2.25 4.11 -3.91
N THR A 112 1.18 4.81 -3.57
CA THR A 112 1.25 6.03 -2.77
C THR A 112 1.73 5.73 -1.35
N MET A 113 1.19 4.68 -0.71
CA MET A 113 1.64 4.27 0.62
C MET A 113 3.07 3.71 0.60
N ALA A 114 3.49 3.04 -0.48
CA ALA A 114 4.89 2.58 -0.61
C ALA A 114 5.87 3.75 -0.73
N ALA A 115 5.49 4.80 -1.47
CA ALA A 115 6.29 6.02 -1.55
C ALA A 115 6.37 6.71 -0.18
N GLU A 116 5.26 6.88 0.53
CA GLU A 116 5.23 7.46 1.89
C GLU A 116 6.07 6.67 2.89
N LEU A 117 5.99 5.34 2.86
CA LEU A 117 6.81 4.48 3.72
C LEU A 117 8.30 4.65 3.40
N THR A 118 8.65 4.76 2.11
CA THR A 118 10.04 4.97 1.67
C THR A 118 10.56 6.34 2.12
N ALA A 119 9.77 7.40 1.93
CA ALA A 119 10.11 8.75 2.36
C ALA A 119 10.30 8.84 3.88
N SER A 120 9.39 8.22 4.64
CA SER A 120 9.47 8.16 6.10
C SER A 120 10.73 7.44 6.57
N ASN A 121 11.05 6.27 5.99
CA ASN A 121 12.27 5.54 6.32
C ASN A 121 13.54 6.33 5.99
N ALA A 122 13.56 7.04 4.87
CA ALA A 122 14.69 7.89 4.50
C ALA A 122 14.87 9.08 5.46
N ALA A 123 13.77 9.63 6.00
CA ALA A 123 13.82 10.71 6.99
C ALA A 123 14.39 10.23 8.33
N TYR A 124 14.14 8.99 8.73
CA TYR A 124 14.73 8.40 9.95
C TYR A 124 16.24 8.10 9.87
N LEU A 125 16.82 8.10 8.67
CA LEU A 125 18.24 7.81 8.43
C LEU A 125 19.10 9.08 8.23
N ARG A 126 18.52 10.27 8.40
CA ARG A 126 19.22 11.56 8.36
C ARG A 126 19.44 12.10 9.76
#